data_AF-A0A1H6G1W8-F1
#
_entry.id   AF-A0A1H6G1W8-F1
#
_cell.length_a   1.000
_cell.length_b   1.000
_cell.length_c   1.000
_cell.angle_alpha   90.00
_cell.angle_beta   90.00
_cell.angle_gamma   90.00
#
_symmetry.space_group_name_H-M   'P 1'
#
loop_
_entity.id
_entity.type
_entity.pdbx_description
1 polymer ?
#
loop_
_entity_poly.entity_id
_entity_poly.type
_entity_poly.pdbx_seq_one_letter_code
_entity_poly.pdbx_strand_id
1 'polypeptide(L)'
;MSRATLEHAASTLEEAADAASGEDTKERLENQSSQFETLADADRGPDHGKLARHEHVLTEIADEEGGAVANLIAEALESIHAYRETLEGV
;
A
#
# COMPACT_ATOMS: atom_id res chain seq x y z
N MET A 1 1.11 4.29 16.31
CA MET A 1 1.50 5.07 15.13
C MET A 1 1.76 4.15 13.94
N SER A 2 2.71 3.21 14.04
CA SER A 2 3.05 2.27 12.97
C SER A 2 1.88 1.39 12.48
N ARG A 3 1.08 0.84 13.39
CA ARG A 3 -0.13 0.09 12.99
C ARG A 3 -1.14 0.95 12.20
N ALA A 4 -1.42 2.15 12.68
CA ALA A 4 -2.36 3.08 12.04
C ALA A 4 -1.91 3.51 10.64
N THR A 5 -0.60 3.65 10.38
CA THR A 5 -0.10 3.97 9.03
C THR A 5 -0.27 2.82 8.04
N LEU A 6 -0.17 1.56 8.49
CA LEU A 6 -0.44 0.40 7.63
C LEU A 6 -1.94 0.21 7.39
N GLU A 7 -2.79 0.47 8.39
CA GLU A 7 -4.25 0.49 8.24
C GLU A 7 -4.69 1.58 7.27
N HIS A 8 -4.09 2.78 7.35
CA HIS A 8 -4.38 3.87 6.40
C HIS A 8 -3.95 3.51 4.99
N ALA A 9 -2.78 2.90 4.81
CA ALA A 9 -2.34 2.41 3.50
C ALA A 9 -3.33 1.38 2.94
N ALA A 10 -3.80 0.43 3.74
CA ALA A 10 -4.81 -0.54 3.31
C ALA A 10 -6.11 0.15 2.85
N SER A 11 -6.68 1.03 3.67
CA SER A 11 -7.89 1.79 3.33
C SER A 11 -7.74 2.60 2.04
N THR A 12 -6.58 3.25 1.86
CA THR A 12 -6.31 4.06 0.66
C THR A 12 -6.20 3.19 -0.59
N LEU A 13 -5.65 1.97 -0.47
CA LEU A 13 -5.57 1.01 -1.57
C LEU A 13 -6.94 0.42 -1.93
N GLU A 14 -7.83 0.25 -0.96
CA GLU A 14 -9.23 -0.11 -1.21
C GLU A 14 -9.94 0.99 -2.00
N GLU A 15 -9.76 2.27 -1.63
CA GLU A 15 -10.30 3.41 -2.38
C GLU A 15 -9.72 3.48 -3.81
N ALA A 16 -8.44 3.14 -3.97
CA ALA A 16 -7.81 3.05 -5.29
C ALA A 16 -8.44 1.93 -6.13
N ALA A 17 -8.77 0.79 -5.52
CA ALA A 17 -9.44 -0.32 -6.18
C ALA A 17 -10.84 0.06 -6.66
N ASP A 18 -11.59 0.81 -5.85
CA ASP A 18 -12.90 1.34 -6.22
C ASP A 18 -12.84 2.39 -7.34
N ALA A 19 -11.73 3.12 -7.45
CA ALA A 19 -11.48 4.09 -8.52
C ALA A 19 -10.93 3.45 -9.82
N ALA A 20 -10.43 2.21 -9.76
CA ALA A 20 -9.86 1.52 -10.89
C ALA A 20 -10.91 1.23 -11.97
N SER A 21 -10.53 1.41 -13.24
CA SER A 21 -11.43 1.20 -14.37
C SER A 21 -11.41 -0.24 -14.89
N GLY A 22 -10.38 -1.01 -14.56
CA GLY A 22 -10.19 -2.41 -14.98
C GLY A 22 -10.27 -3.37 -13.81
N GLU A 23 -10.97 -4.49 -14.00
CA GLU A 23 -11.11 -5.55 -12.99
C GLU A 23 -9.76 -6.14 -12.58
N ASP A 24 -8.80 -6.27 -13.52
CA ASP A 24 -7.45 -6.79 -13.22
C ASP A 24 -6.69 -5.87 -12.25
N THR A 25 -6.77 -4.55 -12.47
CA THR A 25 -6.15 -3.55 -11.60
C THR A 25 -6.84 -3.50 -10.25
N LYS A 26 -8.17 -3.53 -10.27
CA LYS A 26 -8.98 -3.59 -9.05
C LYS A 26 -8.59 -4.78 -8.17
N GLU A 27 -8.54 -6.00 -8.72
CA GLU A 27 -8.14 -7.20 -7.98
C GLU A 27 -6.70 -7.10 -7.44
N ARG A 28 -5.77 -6.53 -8.21
CA ARG A 28 -4.40 -6.28 -7.75
C ARG A 28 -4.36 -5.34 -6.55
N LEU A 29 -5.15 -4.26 -6.57
CA LEU A 29 -5.22 -3.27 -5.49
C LEU A 29 -5.91 -3.84 -4.24
N GLU A 30 -7.02 -4.55 -4.38
CA GLU A 30 -7.69 -5.27 -3.28
C GLU A 30 -6.73 -6.28 -2.62
N ASN A 31 -5.92 -6.97 -3.44
CA ASN A 31 -4.90 -7.89 -2.92
C ASN A 31 -3.80 -7.17 -2.12
N GLN A 32 -3.35 -5.99 -2.56
CA GLN A 32 -2.40 -5.20 -1.77
C GLN A 32 -3.04 -4.67 -0.50
N SER A 33 -4.28 -4.14 -0.57
CA SER A 33 -5.08 -3.69 0.58
C SER A 33 -5.13 -4.78 1.67
N SER A 34 -5.60 -5.98 1.32
CA SER A 34 -5.69 -7.14 2.22
C SER A 34 -4.34 -7.54 2.84
N GLN A 35 -3.25 -7.42 2.07
CA GLN A 35 -1.91 -7.70 2.58
C GLN A 35 -1.47 -6.66 3.61
N PHE A 36 -1.78 -5.39 3.41
CA PHE A 36 -1.49 -4.32 4.38
C PHE A 36 -2.34 -4.43 5.64
N GLU A 37 -3.61 -4.82 5.56
CA GLU A 37 -4.43 -5.15 6.73
C GLU A 37 -3.79 -6.27 7.56
N THR A 38 -3.38 -7.35 6.89
CA THR A 38 -2.69 -8.48 7.55
C THR A 38 -1.39 -8.03 8.22
N LEU A 39 -0.64 -7.13 7.58
CA LEU A 39 0.60 -6.58 8.15
C LEU A 39 0.36 -5.67 9.35
N ALA A 40 -0.75 -4.91 9.35
CA ALA A 40 -1.14 -4.04 10.45
C ALA A 40 -1.56 -4.84 11.69
N ASP A 41 -2.22 -5.99 11.48
CA ASP A 41 -2.68 -6.89 12.55
C ASP A 41 -1.59 -7.83 13.09
N ALA A 42 -0.46 -7.95 12.38
CA ALA A 42 0.60 -8.87 12.78
C ALA A 42 1.26 -8.44 14.10
N ASP A 43 1.49 -9.41 15.01
CA ASP A 43 2.22 -9.21 16.26
C ASP A 43 3.65 -8.66 16.03
N ARG A 44 4.22 -8.98 14.87
CA ARG A 44 5.50 -8.45 14.39
C ARG A 44 5.29 -7.81 13.03
N GLY A 45 5.59 -6.51 12.96
CA GLY A 45 5.47 -5.75 11.72
C GLY A 45 6.46 -6.17 10.63
N PRO A 46 6.18 -5.80 9.37
CA PRO A 46 7.03 -6.13 8.22
C PRO A 46 8.42 -5.49 8.32
N ASP A 47 9.41 -6.15 7.71
CA ASP A 47 10.74 -5.58 7.51
C ASP A 47 10.81 -4.68 6.24
N HIS A 48 11.90 -3.92 6.11
CA HIS A 48 12.12 -3.04 4.96
C HIS A 48 12.07 -3.78 3.62
N GLY A 49 12.57 -5.02 3.56
CA GLY A 49 12.62 -5.79 2.32
C GLY A 49 11.25 -6.24 1.85
N LYS A 50 10.36 -6.61 2.79
CA LYS A 50 8.96 -6.93 2.48
C LYS A 50 8.23 -5.68 1.98
N LEU A 51 8.39 -4.55 2.66
CA LEU A 51 7.73 -3.29 2.27
C LEU A 51 8.19 -2.80 0.89
N ALA A 52 9.50 -2.88 0.59
CA ALA A 52 10.03 -2.49 -0.70
C ALA A 52 9.42 -3.27 -1.89
N ARG A 53 9.04 -4.54 -1.69
CA ARG A 53 8.35 -5.32 -2.72
C ARG A 53 6.94 -4.81 -2.98
N HIS A 54 6.21 -4.46 -1.92
CA HIS A 54 4.88 -3.88 -2.04
C HIS A 54 4.93 -2.50 -2.71
N GLU A 55 5.85 -1.63 -2.28
CA GLU A 55 6.07 -0.31 -2.89
C GLU A 55 6.36 -0.41 -4.39
N HIS A 56 7.18 -1.39 -4.80
CA HIS A 56 7.48 -1.60 -6.22
C HIS A 56 6.22 -1.98 -7.02
N VAL A 57 5.43 -2.94 -6.53
CA VAL A 57 4.17 -3.35 -7.18
C VAL A 57 3.19 -2.17 -7.28
N LEU A 58 3.06 -1.39 -6.22
CA LEU A 58 2.19 -0.21 -6.19
C LEU A 58 2.65 0.84 -7.20
N THR A 59 3.96 1.09 -7.30
CA THR A 59 4.51 2.01 -8.29
C THR A 59 4.20 1.55 -9.72
N GLU A 60 4.33 0.25 -10.02
CA GLU A 60 3.96 -0.29 -11.34
C GLU A 60 2.47 -0.09 -11.65
N ILE A 61 1.59 -0.32 -10.69
CA ILE A 61 0.14 -0.09 -10.88
C ILE A 61 -0.16 1.40 -11.13
N ALA A 62 0.50 2.29 -10.40
CA ALA A 62 0.32 3.73 -10.56
C ALA A 62 0.77 4.22 -11.94
N ASP A 63 1.90 3.69 -12.45
CA ASP A 63 2.43 3.99 -13.78
C ASP A 63 1.49 3.48 -14.90
N GLU A 64 0.77 2.37 -14.66
CA GLU A 64 -0.19 1.78 -15.61
C GLU A 64 -1.53 2.54 -15.68
N GLU A 65 -2.12 2.91 -14.55
CA GLU A 65 -3.48 3.50 -14.49
C GLU A 65 -3.50 5.04 -14.57
N GLY A 66 -2.53 5.71 -13.94
CA GLY A 66 -2.55 7.16 -13.79
C GLY A 66 -3.75 7.71 -13.01
N GLY A 67 -4.04 9.00 -13.20
CA GLY A 67 -5.28 9.64 -12.73
C GLY A 67 -5.53 9.52 -11.22
N ALA A 68 -6.78 9.23 -10.84
CA ALA A 68 -7.18 9.10 -9.45
C ALA A 68 -6.50 7.92 -8.75
N VAL A 69 -6.34 6.80 -9.45
CA VAL A 69 -5.68 5.59 -8.91
C VAL A 69 -4.24 5.89 -8.55
N ALA A 70 -3.47 6.53 -9.44
CA ALA A 70 -2.08 6.89 -9.14
C ALA A 70 -1.95 7.88 -7.97
N ASN A 71 -2.89 8.82 -7.80
CA ASN A 71 -2.87 9.74 -6.67
C ASN A 71 -3.12 9.03 -5.34
N LEU A 72 -4.08 8.10 -5.30
CA LEU A 72 -4.38 7.30 -4.11
C LEU A 72 -3.21 6.36 -3.77
N ILE A 73 -2.60 5.73 -4.78
CA ILE A 73 -1.40 4.92 -4.57
C ILE A 73 -0.26 5.77 -4.00
N ALA A 74 -0.06 7.00 -4.47
CA ALA A 74 0.97 7.89 -3.92
C ALA A 74 0.73 8.21 -2.44
N GLU A 75 -0.52 8.41 -2.02
CA GLU A 75 -0.89 8.60 -0.60
C GLU A 75 -0.63 7.32 0.23
N ALA A 76 -0.96 6.14 -0.31
CA ALA A 76 -0.65 4.88 0.34
C ALA A 76 0.87 4.69 0.50
N LEU A 77 1.67 5.04 -0.52
CA LEU A 77 3.14 4.99 -0.47
C LEU A 77 3.71 5.95 0.59
N GLU A 78 3.15 7.15 0.75
CA GLU A 78 3.55 8.07 1.82
C GLU A 78 3.31 7.45 3.21
N SER A 79 2.18 6.78 3.40
CA SER A 79 1.86 6.07 4.64
C SER A 79 2.82 4.91 4.91
N ILE A 80 3.19 4.16 3.87
CA ILE A 80 4.17 3.07 3.95
C ILE A 80 5.56 3.63 4.29
N HIS A 81 5.96 4.74 3.70
CA HIS A 81 7.22 5.42 4.01
C HIS A 81 7.26 5.89 5.45
N ALA A 82 6.19 6.52 5.93
CA ALA A 82 6.05 6.93 7.34
C ALA A 82 6.17 5.73 8.29
N TYR A 83 5.61 4.57 7.93
CA TYR A 83 5.85 3.34 8.70
C TYR A 83 7.32 2.93 8.70
N ARG A 84 7.99 2.93 7.53
CA ARG A 84 9.39 2.53 7.40
C ARG A 84 10.34 3.39 8.20
N GLU A 85 10.06 4.69 8.35
CA GLU A 85 10.83 5.58 9.20
C GLU A 85 10.82 5.19 10.69
N THR A 86 9.79 4.42 11.11
CA THR A 86 9.72 3.87 12.48
C THR A 86 10.53 2.58 12.66
N LEU A 87 10.96 1.94 11.57
CA LEU A 87 11.81 0.75 11.63
C LEU A 87 13.26 1.17 11.81
N GLU A 88 13.95 0.56 12.78
CA GLU A 88 15.37 0.79 13.00
C GLU A 88 16.22 0.05 11.95
N GLY A 89 17.10 0.77 11.27
CA GLY A 89 18.16 0.21 10.40
C GLY A 89 17.84 0.21 8.90
N VAL A 90 18.51 1.11 8.17
CA VAL A 90 18.62 1.12 6.70
C VAL A 90 19.99 0.62 6.24
#